data_AF-A6EIT9-F1
#
_entry.id   AF-A6EIT9-F1
#
_cell.length_a   1.000
_cell.length_b   1.000
_cell.length_c   1.000
_cell.angle_alpha   90.00
_cell.angle_beta   90.00
_cell.angle_gamma   90.00
#
_symmetry.space_group_name_H-M   'P 1'
#
loop_
_entity.id
_entity.type
_entity.pdbx_description
1 polymer ?
#
loop_
_entity_poly.entity_id
_entity_poly.type
_entity_poly.pdbx_seq_one_letter_code
_entity_poly.pdbx_strand_id
1 'polypeptide(L)'
;MKKIFKIIGLICLGLIGAAVLLIAIFWGSVEWGQHVKRQERIAYQKEVCDTMKVVTGRFDFELSGFNNKKLKRVHFYIVRDQKIFKDSLVKISDSLADDRKIAVLPFAEFRTTDTIVLEAEDSYFSLSGLHYIAEQNYGMFGPVGPCDCFPTTFQLLNGKPWGAYNNWLMKKDGLSGFSGQIK
;
A
#
# COMPACT_ATOMS: atom_id res chain seq x y z
N MET A 1 -9.97 64.14 22.87
CA MET A 1 -10.39 62.72 22.93
C MET A 1 -10.61 62.07 21.56
N LYS A 2 -11.42 62.62 20.63
CA LYS A 2 -11.68 62.00 19.30
C LYS A 2 -10.43 61.70 18.43
N LYS A 3 -9.36 62.51 18.51
CA LYS A 3 -8.11 62.28 17.76
C LYS A 3 -7.29 61.09 18.29
N ILE A 4 -7.30 60.87 19.60
CA ILE A 4 -6.56 59.77 20.25
C ILE A 4 -7.22 58.43 19.93
N PHE A 5 -8.55 58.36 19.95
CA PHE A 5 -9.29 57.15 19.55
C PHE A 5 -9.06 56.77 18.07
N LYS A 6 -8.91 57.75 17.16
CA LYS A 6 -8.56 57.47 15.76
C LYS A 6 -7.17 56.88 15.60
N ILE A 7 -6.20 57.37 16.37
CA ILE A 7 -4.81 56.87 16.34
C ILE A 7 -4.74 55.45 16.91
N ILE A 8 -5.39 55.20 18.04
CA ILE A 8 -5.45 53.84 18.64
C ILE A 8 -6.14 52.86 17.68
N GLY A 9 -7.25 53.26 17.04
CA GLY A 9 -7.93 52.43 16.06
C GLY A 9 -7.06 52.05 14.86
N LEU A 10 -6.27 52.99 14.34
CA LEU A 10 -5.31 52.73 13.25
C LEU A 10 -4.20 51.77 13.67
N ILE A 11 -3.68 51.89 14.90
CA ILE A 11 -2.66 50.98 15.43
C ILE A 11 -3.22 49.56 15.60
N CYS A 12 -4.42 49.42 16.17
CA CYS A 12 -5.07 48.11 16.31
C CYS A 12 -5.32 47.46 14.95
N LEU A 13 -5.78 48.22 13.95
CA LEU A 13 -6.01 47.71 12.60
C LEU A 13 -4.70 47.26 11.93
N GLY A 14 -3.61 48.02 12.13
CA GLY A 14 -2.28 47.66 11.66
C GLY A 14 -1.74 46.37 12.30
N LEU A 15 -1.92 46.20 13.62
CA LEU A 15 -1.52 45.00 14.34
C LEU A 15 -2.30 43.76 13.88
N ILE A 16 -3.62 43.90 13.70
CA ILE A 16 -4.46 42.81 13.18
C ILE A 16 -4.03 42.45 11.75
N GLY A 17 -3.79 43.45 10.90
CA GLY A 17 -3.30 43.23 9.54
C GLY A 17 -1.96 42.50 9.51
N ALA A 18 -1.01 42.91 10.35
CA ALA A 18 0.28 42.23 10.49
C ALA A 18 0.14 40.79 10.99
N ALA A 19 -0.73 40.55 11.98
CA ALA A 19 -0.98 39.21 12.50
C ALA A 19 -1.57 38.27 11.44
N VAL A 20 -2.56 38.74 10.66
CA VAL A 20 -3.15 37.96 9.56
C VAL A 20 -2.11 37.65 8.49
N LEU A 21 -1.25 38.61 8.15
CA LEU A 21 -0.23 38.45 7.13
C LEU A 21 0.85 37.44 7.56
N LEU A 22 1.27 37.46 8.83
CA LEU A 22 2.17 36.46 9.40
C LEU A 22 1.57 35.05 9.37
N ILE A 23 0.28 34.92 9.72
CA ILE A 23 -0.44 33.64 9.63
C ILE A 23 -0.45 33.16 8.18
N ALA A 24 -0.81 34.01 7.22
CA ALA A 24 -0.87 33.64 5.80
C ALA A 24 0.50 33.16 5.26
N ILE A 25 1.59 33.86 5.61
CA ILE A 25 2.95 33.44 5.22
C ILE A 25 3.32 32.09 5.84
N PHE A 26 3.00 31.89 7.12
CA PHE A 26 3.30 30.65 7.81
C PHE A 26 2.56 29.46 7.18
N TRP A 27 1.25 29.60 6.95
CA TRP A 27 0.44 28.56 6.29
C TRP A 27 0.90 28.29 4.86
N GLY A 28 1.16 29.33 4.07
CA GLY A 28 1.65 29.19 2.70
C GLY A 28 2.99 28.46 2.64
N SER A 29 3.89 28.74 3.58
CA SER A 29 5.20 28.05 3.66
C SER A 29 5.05 26.56 3.99
N VAL A 30 4.15 26.22 4.92
CA VAL A 30 3.86 24.83 5.30
C VAL A 30 3.24 24.06 4.13
N GLU A 31 2.23 24.65 3.47
CA GLU A 31 1.53 24.01 2.35
C GLU A 31 2.45 23.84 1.14
N TRP A 32 3.26 24.84 0.81
CA TRP A 32 4.25 24.76 -0.25
C TRP A 32 5.26 23.64 0.00
N GLY A 33 5.76 23.54 1.24
CA GLY A 33 6.65 22.46 1.64
C GLY A 33 6.02 21.08 1.44
N GLN A 34 4.75 20.90 1.80
CA GLN A 34 4.05 19.63 1.57
C GLN A 34 3.82 19.33 0.08
N HIS A 35 3.56 20.36 -0.73
CA HIS A 35 3.36 20.21 -2.16
C HIS A 35 4.61 19.69 -2.87
N VAL A 36 5.77 20.29 -2.59
CA VAL A 36 7.06 19.84 -3.17
C VAL A 36 7.35 18.40 -2.81
N LYS A 37 7.19 18.02 -1.52
CA LYS A 37 7.37 16.65 -1.05
C LYS A 37 6.44 15.62 -1.71
N ARG A 38 5.25 16.05 -2.14
CA ARG A 38 4.32 15.18 -2.88
C ARG A 38 4.80 14.97 -4.31
N GLN A 39 5.26 16.03 -4.98
CA GLN A 39 5.77 15.94 -6.34
C GLN A 39 7.03 15.07 -6.43
N GLU A 40 7.97 15.22 -5.48
CA GLU A 40 9.19 14.40 -5.40
C GLU A 40 8.85 12.90 -5.28
N ARG A 41 7.92 12.54 -4.40
CA ARG A 41 7.48 11.14 -4.26
C ARG A 41 6.81 10.60 -5.51
N ILE A 42 5.99 11.40 -6.20
CA ILE A 42 5.35 11.00 -7.47
C ILE A 42 6.40 10.78 -8.56
N ALA A 43 7.40 11.65 -8.65
CA ALA A 43 8.49 11.51 -9.60
C ALA A 43 9.27 10.21 -9.34
N TYR A 44 9.66 9.98 -8.08
CA TYR A 44 10.40 8.78 -7.70
C TYR A 44 9.60 7.49 -7.92
N GLN A 45 8.31 7.49 -7.59
CA GLN A 45 7.40 6.37 -7.87
C GLN A 45 7.50 5.95 -9.34
N LYS A 46 7.41 6.90 -10.26
CA LYS A 46 7.43 6.65 -11.70
C LYS A 46 8.80 6.23 -12.21
N GLU A 47 9.85 6.88 -11.72
CA GLU A 47 11.21 6.67 -12.24
C GLU A 47 11.86 5.39 -11.71
N VAL A 48 11.56 5.01 -10.46
CA VAL A 48 12.21 3.88 -9.80
C VAL A 48 11.22 2.77 -9.51
N CYS A 49 10.20 3.02 -8.71
CA CYS A 49 9.32 1.94 -8.23
C CYS A 49 8.58 1.24 -9.37
N ASP A 50 8.05 2.00 -10.34
CA ASP A 50 7.33 1.45 -11.49
C ASP A 50 8.25 0.71 -12.48
N THR A 51 9.59 0.89 -12.37
CA THR A 51 10.57 0.20 -13.22
C THR A 51 11.11 -1.10 -12.62
N MET A 52 10.75 -1.39 -11.37
CA MET A 52 11.20 -2.60 -10.68
C MET A 52 10.67 -3.85 -11.37
N LYS A 53 11.58 -4.80 -11.63
CA LYS A 53 11.24 -6.09 -12.25
C LYS A 53 11.12 -7.23 -11.26
N VAL A 54 11.77 -7.10 -10.11
CA VAL A 54 11.86 -8.13 -9.08
C VAL A 54 11.36 -7.54 -7.77
N VAL A 55 10.59 -8.35 -7.06
CA VAL A 55 9.99 -8.05 -5.78
C VAL A 55 10.72 -8.87 -4.73
N THR A 56 11.15 -8.21 -3.67
CA THR A 56 11.66 -8.85 -2.47
C THR A 56 10.79 -8.41 -1.31
N GLY A 57 10.17 -9.34 -0.59
CA GLY A 57 9.29 -8.97 0.49
C GLY A 57 8.52 -10.13 1.09
N ARG A 58 7.95 -9.89 2.27
CA ARG A 58 7.08 -10.83 2.96
C ARG A 58 5.65 -10.33 2.86
N PHE A 59 4.82 -11.08 2.15
CA PHE A 59 3.40 -10.77 1.99
C PHE A 59 2.59 -11.74 2.85
N ASP A 60 1.65 -11.20 3.61
CA ASP A 60 0.70 -11.95 4.42
C ASP A 60 -0.72 -11.72 3.91
N PHE A 61 -1.51 -12.79 3.98
CA PHE A 61 -2.90 -12.80 3.55
C PHE A 61 -3.77 -13.32 4.69
N GLU A 62 -4.83 -12.60 5.00
CA GLU A 62 -5.84 -13.07 5.93
C GLU A 62 -6.89 -13.86 5.16
N LEU A 63 -7.07 -15.12 5.53
CA LEU A 63 -8.06 -16.03 4.99
C LEU A 63 -9.29 -15.99 5.89
N SER A 64 -10.46 -15.68 5.30
CA SER A 64 -11.73 -15.55 6.02
C SER A 64 -12.86 -16.33 5.33
N GLY A 65 -13.82 -16.82 6.12
CA GLY A 65 -14.93 -17.63 5.64
C GLY A 65 -14.57 -19.09 5.35
N PHE A 66 -13.39 -19.55 5.77
CA PHE A 66 -12.96 -20.94 5.67
C PHE A 66 -13.29 -21.73 6.94
N ASN A 67 -13.39 -23.06 6.82
CA ASN A 67 -13.62 -23.89 7.99
C ASN A 67 -12.32 -24.06 8.78
N ASN A 68 -12.26 -23.49 9.99
CA ASN A 68 -11.03 -23.46 10.77
C ASN A 68 -10.45 -24.82 11.15
N LYS A 69 -11.29 -25.85 11.21
CA LYS A 69 -10.85 -27.23 11.49
C LYS A 69 -10.25 -27.92 10.27
N LYS A 70 -10.64 -27.51 9.06
CA LYS A 70 -10.21 -28.13 7.79
C LYS A 70 -9.03 -27.41 7.16
N LEU A 71 -9.03 -26.09 7.16
CA LEU A 71 -7.97 -25.30 6.54
C LEU A 71 -6.71 -25.28 7.42
N LYS A 72 -5.78 -26.21 7.15
CA LYS A 72 -4.49 -26.35 7.85
C LYS A 72 -3.28 -25.95 7.00
N ARG A 73 -3.43 -25.98 5.69
CA ARG A 73 -2.37 -25.69 4.72
C ARG A 73 -2.97 -24.93 3.54
N VAL A 74 -2.14 -24.12 2.91
CA VAL A 74 -2.43 -23.43 1.64
C VAL A 74 -1.30 -23.70 0.68
N HIS A 75 -1.64 -23.79 -0.61
CA HIS A 75 -0.65 -23.95 -1.67
C HIS A 75 -0.48 -22.61 -2.37
N PHE A 76 0.76 -22.15 -2.48
CA PHE A 76 1.11 -20.99 -3.27
C PHE A 76 1.76 -21.42 -4.57
N TYR A 77 1.39 -20.76 -5.67
CA TYR A 77 2.00 -20.94 -6.98
C TYR A 77 2.44 -19.58 -7.52
N ILE A 78 3.64 -19.53 -8.10
CA ILE A 78 4.05 -18.47 -9.01
C ILE A 78 3.68 -18.91 -10.41
N VAL A 79 2.80 -18.17 -11.06
CA VAL A 79 2.44 -18.37 -12.46
C VAL A 79 3.12 -17.29 -13.30
N ARG A 80 3.89 -17.74 -14.29
CA ARG A 80 4.59 -16.88 -15.26
C ARG A 80 4.30 -17.37 -16.66
N ASP A 81 3.94 -16.47 -17.55
CA ASP A 81 3.59 -16.80 -18.94
C ASP A 81 2.57 -17.96 -19.01
N GLN A 82 1.54 -17.88 -18.16
CA GLN A 82 0.45 -18.88 -18.02
C GLN A 82 0.89 -20.28 -17.57
N LYS A 83 2.13 -20.45 -17.08
CA LYS A 83 2.65 -21.72 -16.57
C LYS A 83 3.05 -21.60 -15.11
N ILE A 84 2.86 -22.68 -14.35
CA ILE A 84 3.37 -22.77 -12.98
C ILE A 84 4.89 -22.80 -13.05
N PHE A 85 5.52 -21.76 -12.53
CA PHE A 85 6.98 -21.62 -12.49
C PHE A 85 7.56 -22.21 -11.21
N LYS A 86 6.87 -21.99 -10.08
CA LYS A 86 7.29 -22.46 -8.76
C LYS A 86 6.07 -22.62 -7.88
N ASP A 87 6.12 -23.56 -6.94
CA ASP A 87 5.07 -23.78 -5.98
C ASP A 87 5.63 -24.05 -4.57
N SER A 88 4.78 -23.89 -3.56
CA SER A 88 5.13 -24.20 -2.17
C SER A 88 3.89 -24.38 -1.32
N LEU A 89 3.89 -25.42 -0.48
CA LEU A 89 2.84 -25.70 0.49
C LEU A 89 3.20 -25.09 1.84
N VAL A 90 2.34 -24.25 2.39
CA VAL A 90 2.57 -23.52 3.65
C VAL A 90 1.57 -23.97 4.69
N LYS A 91 2.06 -24.25 5.91
CA LYS A 91 1.19 -24.47 7.07
C LYS A 91 0.70 -23.12 7.58
N ILE A 92 -0.60 -23.01 7.79
CA ILE A 92 -1.19 -21.79 8.31
C ILE A 92 -0.96 -21.72 9.82
N SER A 93 -0.55 -20.57 10.32
CA SER A 93 -0.58 -20.26 11.75
C SER A 93 -2.01 -19.87 12.16
N ASP A 94 -2.50 -20.47 13.24
CA ASP A 94 -3.75 -20.01 13.85
C ASP A 94 -3.50 -18.63 14.48
N SER A 95 -4.33 -17.63 14.14
CA SER A 95 -4.35 -16.34 14.83
C SER A 95 -4.93 -16.53 16.23
N LEU A 96 -4.38 -15.83 17.22
CA LEU A 96 -4.89 -15.83 18.60
C LEU A 96 -6.24 -15.09 18.76
N ALA A 97 -6.67 -14.36 17.73
CA ALA A 97 -7.92 -13.60 17.73
C ALA A 97 -8.72 -13.91 16.45
N ASP A 98 -9.94 -14.39 16.65
CA ASP A 98 -10.99 -14.66 15.66
C ASP A 98 -10.69 -15.74 14.61
N ASP A 99 -11.75 -16.13 13.89
CA ASP A 99 -11.80 -17.13 12.81
C ASP A 99 -10.90 -16.83 11.58
N ARG A 100 -9.86 -16.03 11.76
CA ARG A 100 -8.95 -15.54 10.74
C ARG A 100 -7.68 -16.36 10.74
N LYS A 101 -7.24 -16.72 9.55
CA LYS A 101 -6.04 -17.52 9.33
C LYS A 101 -5.05 -16.74 8.50
N ILE A 102 -3.81 -16.64 8.96
CA ILE A 102 -2.78 -15.88 8.26
C ILE A 102 -1.95 -16.85 7.42
N ALA A 103 -1.90 -16.60 6.12
CA ALA A 103 -1.02 -17.28 5.19
C ALA A 103 0.09 -16.34 4.75
N VAL A 104 1.33 -16.79 4.88
CA VAL A 104 2.51 -16.02 4.48
C VAL A 104 3.03 -16.56 3.15
N LEU A 105 3.26 -15.66 2.20
CA LEU A 105 3.86 -15.99 0.91
C LEU A 105 5.27 -16.58 1.14
N PRO A 106 5.56 -17.81 0.68
CA PRO A 106 6.82 -18.50 1.00
C PRO A 106 7.95 -18.17 0.02
N PHE A 107 7.72 -17.29 -0.95
CA PHE A 107 8.72 -16.93 -1.96
C PHE A 107 9.46 -15.67 -1.55
N ALA A 108 10.77 -15.79 -1.35
CA ALA A 108 11.62 -14.64 -1.02
C ALA A 108 11.65 -13.60 -2.15
N GLU A 109 11.59 -14.07 -3.41
CA GLU A 109 11.65 -13.22 -4.60
C GLU A 109 10.73 -13.73 -5.72
N PHE A 110 10.13 -12.80 -6.47
CA PHE A 110 9.33 -13.07 -7.67
C PHE A 110 9.32 -11.83 -8.59
N ARG A 111 8.81 -11.93 -9.82
CA ARG A 111 8.74 -10.77 -10.74
C ARG A 111 7.47 -9.96 -10.52
N THR A 112 7.53 -8.66 -10.78
CA THR A 112 6.34 -7.77 -10.71
C THR A 112 5.23 -8.17 -11.67
N THR A 113 5.58 -8.84 -12.76
CA THR A 113 4.65 -9.37 -13.77
C THR A 113 4.14 -10.78 -13.45
N ASP A 114 4.66 -11.44 -12.41
CA ASP A 114 4.18 -12.76 -12.02
C ASP A 114 2.80 -12.67 -11.38
N THR A 115 1.99 -13.71 -11.60
CA THR A 115 0.72 -13.88 -10.89
C THR A 115 0.94 -14.87 -9.75
N ILE A 116 0.58 -14.47 -8.54
CA ILE A 116 0.60 -15.37 -7.39
C ILE A 116 -0.78 -16.02 -7.26
N VAL A 117 -0.83 -17.35 -7.29
CA VAL A 117 -2.05 -18.10 -7.03
C VAL A 117 -2.00 -18.70 -5.63
N LEU A 118 -3.01 -18.42 -4.82
CA LEU A 118 -3.22 -19.06 -3.52
C LEU A 118 -4.38 -20.04 -3.64
N GLU A 119 -4.13 -21.30 -3.28
CA GLU A 119 -5.12 -22.35 -3.13
C GLU A 119 -5.38 -22.63 -1.66
N ALA A 120 -6.66 -22.54 -1.28
CA ALA A 120 -7.15 -22.81 0.07
C ALA A 120 -8.41 -23.69 -0.02
N GLU A 121 -8.31 -24.94 0.46
CA GLU A 121 -9.36 -25.96 0.23
C GLU A 121 -9.65 -26.08 -1.28
N ASP A 122 -10.90 -25.85 -1.69
CA ASP A 122 -11.35 -25.94 -3.10
C ASP A 122 -11.43 -24.55 -3.77
N SER A 123 -10.83 -23.53 -3.15
CA SER A 123 -10.90 -22.12 -3.58
C SER A 123 -9.54 -21.59 -4.01
N TYR A 124 -9.54 -20.85 -5.12
CA TYR A 124 -8.34 -20.28 -5.72
C TYR A 124 -8.42 -18.76 -5.82
N PHE A 125 -7.31 -18.09 -5.55
CA PHE A 125 -7.17 -16.64 -5.60
C PHE A 125 -5.97 -16.28 -6.47
N SER A 126 -6.22 -15.59 -7.57
CA SER A 126 -5.19 -15.09 -8.48
C SER A 126 -4.88 -13.63 -8.16
N LEU A 127 -3.69 -13.39 -7.62
CA LEU A 127 -3.19 -12.10 -7.18
C LEU A 127 -2.19 -11.55 -8.19
N SER A 128 -2.45 -10.35 -8.71
CA SER A 128 -1.59 -9.71 -9.72
C SER A 128 -1.63 -8.18 -9.61
N GLY A 129 -0.76 -7.51 -10.37
CA GLY A 129 -0.66 -6.05 -10.37
C GLY A 129 -0.15 -5.53 -9.04
N LEU A 130 1.08 -5.89 -8.67
CA LEU A 130 1.66 -5.48 -7.40
C LEU A 130 1.77 -3.95 -7.31
N HIS A 131 1.29 -3.38 -6.20
CA HIS A 131 1.37 -1.96 -5.92
C HIS A 131 2.58 -1.62 -5.06
N TYR A 132 3.29 -0.59 -5.47
CA TYR A 132 4.40 -0.01 -4.72
C TYR A 132 4.07 1.39 -4.27
N ILE A 133 4.61 1.77 -3.11
CA ILE A 133 4.66 3.16 -2.66
C ILE A 133 6.11 3.60 -2.51
N ALA A 134 6.41 4.77 -3.07
CA ALA A 134 7.62 5.51 -2.78
C ALA A 134 7.49 6.16 -1.41
N GLU A 135 8.27 5.67 -0.44
CA GLU A 135 8.39 6.29 0.86
C GLU A 135 9.72 7.02 0.95
N GLN A 136 9.66 8.24 1.49
CA GLN A 136 10.84 9.06 1.68
C GLN A 136 10.89 9.54 3.12
N ASN A 137 12.00 9.25 3.76
CA ASN A 137 12.30 9.73 5.09
C ASN A 137 12.54 11.24 5.03
N TYR A 138 11.85 12.01 5.88
CA TYR A 138 12.06 13.46 5.99
C TYR A 138 12.51 13.82 7.40
N GLY A 139 13.61 14.54 7.50
CA GLY A 139 14.07 15.21 8.72
C GLY A 139 13.66 16.68 8.73
N MET A 140 14.13 17.39 9.76
CA MET A 140 13.82 18.81 9.99
C MET A 140 14.27 19.74 8.84
N PHE A 141 15.27 19.32 8.05
CA PHE A 141 15.84 20.10 6.94
C PHE A 141 15.57 19.51 5.55
N GLY A 142 14.65 18.56 5.42
CA GLY A 142 14.34 17.93 4.13
C GLY A 142 14.53 16.41 4.12
N PRO A 143 14.61 15.78 2.94
CA PRO A 143 14.74 14.34 2.84
C PRO A 143 16.04 13.85 3.48
N VAL A 144 15.95 12.77 4.23
CA VAL A 144 17.08 12.16 4.94
C VAL A 144 17.25 10.75 4.39
N GLY A 145 18.27 10.57 3.56
CA GLY A 145 18.58 9.28 2.94
C GLY A 145 17.83 9.02 1.64
N PRO A 146 18.00 7.82 1.06
CA PRO A 146 17.37 7.43 -0.18
C PRO A 146 15.85 7.31 -0.05
N CYS A 147 15.14 7.50 -1.16
CA CYS A 147 13.76 7.05 -1.28
C CYS A 147 13.74 5.52 -1.41
N ASP A 148 12.82 4.88 -0.70
CA ASP A 148 12.65 3.44 -0.75
C ASP A 148 11.32 3.09 -1.44
N CYS A 149 11.31 1.98 -2.18
CA CYS A 149 10.11 1.44 -2.82
C CYS A 149 9.59 0.27 -1.99
N PHE A 150 8.48 0.48 -1.29
CA PHE A 150 7.87 -0.57 -0.48
C PHE A 150 6.72 -1.23 -1.26
N PRO A 151 6.77 -2.55 -1.49
CA PRO A 151 5.62 -3.25 -2.00
C PRO A 151 4.55 -3.28 -0.91
N THR A 152 3.31 -2.94 -1.29
CA THR A 152 2.19 -2.84 -0.34
C THR A 152 1.27 -4.05 -0.43
N THR A 153 0.59 -4.21 -1.56
CA THR A 153 -0.30 -5.34 -1.83
C THR A 153 -0.52 -5.52 -3.33
N PHE A 154 -1.28 -6.54 -3.71
CA PHE A 154 -1.76 -6.77 -5.07
C PHE A 154 -3.01 -5.94 -5.36
N GLN A 155 -3.06 -5.27 -6.51
CA GLN A 155 -4.21 -4.45 -6.91
C GLN A 155 -5.35 -5.28 -7.48
N LEU A 156 -5.04 -6.46 -8.01
CA LEU A 156 -6.00 -7.33 -8.70
C LEU A 156 -6.17 -8.65 -7.97
N LEU A 157 -7.43 -8.99 -7.70
CA LEU A 157 -7.87 -10.29 -7.23
C LEU A 157 -8.75 -10.92 -8.31
N ASN A 158 -8.36 -12.10 -8.80
CA ASN A 158 -9.07 -12.81 -9.86
C ASN A 158 -9.29 -11.92 -11.11
N GLY A 159 -8.30 -11.09 -11.44
CA GLY A 159 -8.35 -10.14 -12.55
C GLY A 159 -9.22 -8.89 -12.32
N LYS A 160 -9.85 -8.74 -11.15
CA LYS A 160 -10.70 -7.60 -10.81
C LYS A 160 -10.00 -6.67 -9.81
N PRO A 161 -10.26 -5.35 -9.85
CA PRO A 161 -9.76 -4.43 -8.82
C PRO A 161 -10.16 -4.88 -7.42
N TRP A 162 -9.17 -5.05 -6.55
CA TRP A 162 -9.33 -5.51 -5.16
C TRP A 162 -9.12 -4.38 -4.14
N GLY A 163 -8.44 -3.31 -4.56
CA GLY A 163 -8.11 -2.14 -3.77
C GLY A 163 -6.66 -2.14 -3.29
N ALA A 164 -6.04 -0.97 -3.25
CA ALA A 164 -4.77 -0.79 -2.54
C ALA A 164 -5.04 -0.99 -1.05
N TYR A 165 -4.20 -1.74 -0.35
CA TYR A 165 -4.30 -2.09 1.09
C TYR A 165 -5.28 -3.19 1.50
N ASN A 166 -5.80 -4.01 0.58
CA ASN A 166 -6.54 -5.21 0.94
C ASN A 166 -5.61 -6.45 0.94
N ASN A 167 -5.65 -7.24 2.00
CA ASN A 167 -4.99 -8.55 2.11
C ASN A 167 -5.99 -9.65 2.54
N TRP A 168 -7.29 -9.37 2.52
CA TRP A 168 -8.36 -10.28 2.98
C TRP A 168 -8.94 -11.13 1.86
N LEU A 169 -8.59 -12.41 1.86
CA LEU A 169 -9.09 -13.40 0.93
C LEU A 169 -10.31 -14.10 1.53
N MET A 170 -11.49 -13.67 1.10
CA MET A 170 -12.75 -14.28 1.52
C MET A 170 -13.06 -15.51 0.66
N LYS A 171 -13.44 -16.63 1.29
CA LYS A 171 -13.80 -17.87 0.58
C LYS A 171 -14.82 -17.65 -0.56
N LYS A 172 -15.81 -16.78 -0.36
CA LYS A 172 -16.84 -16.44 -1.35
C LYS A 172 -16.29 -15.79 -2.64
N ASP A 173 -15.12 -15.17 -2.58
CA ASP A 173 -14.50 -14.48 -3.71
C ASP A 173 -13.54 -15.41 -4.46
N GLY A 174 -13.28 -16.61 -3.92
CA GLY A 174 -12.43 -17.63 -4.52
C GLY A 174 -13.08 -18.28 -5.75
N LEU A 175 -12.25 -18.58 -6.73
CA LEU A 175 -12.66 -19.34 -7.92
C LEU A 175 -12.67 -20.83 -7.59
N SER A 176 -13.53 -21.59 -8.28
CA SER A 176 -13.55 -23.06 -8.21
C SER A 176 -12.82 -23.66 -9.40
N GLY A 177 -11.99 -24.68 -9.16
CA GLY A 177 -11.29 -25.44 -10.20
C GLY A 177 -10.16 -24.68 -10.89
N PHE A 178 -8.94 -24.78 -10.36
CA PHE A 178 -7.74 -24.25 -11.01
C PHE A 178 -7.24 -25.20 -12.09
N SER A 179 -7.34 -24.80 -13.36
CA SER A 179 -6.88 -25.63 -14.48
C SER A 179 -5.39 -25.54 -14.76
N GLY A 180 -4.61 -24.76 -13.99
CA GLY A 180 -3.19 -24.49 -14.27
C GLY A 180 -2.91 -23.79 -15.61
N GLN A 181 -3.97 -23.48 -16.37
CA GLN A 181 -3.95 -22.74 -17.64
C GLN A 181 -4.88 -21.54 -17.48
N ILE A 182 -4.29 -20.39 -17.19
CA ILE A 182 -5.01 -19.11 -17.22
C ILE A 182 -5.15 -18.77 -18.71
N LYS A 183 -6.34 -19.01 -19.29
CA LYS A 183 -6.67 -18.60 -20.66
C LYS A 183 -6.68 -17.08 -20.79
#